data_AF-A0A3M1YV71-F1
#
_entry.id   AF-A0A3M1YV71-F1
#
_cell.length_a   1.000
_cell.length_b   1.000
_cell.length_c   1.000
_cell.angle_alpha   90.00
_cell.angle_beta   90.00
_cell.angle_gamma   90.00
#
_symmetry.space_group_name_H-M   'P 1'
#
loop_
_entity.id
_entity.type
_entity.pdbx_description
1 polymer ?
#
loop_
_entity_poly.entity_id
_entity_poly.type
_entity_poly.pdbx_seq_one_letter_code
_entity_poly.pdbx_strand_id
1 'polypeptide(L)' 'MKSIKLALSVVALTIGVMSCSKCYECRHLNEYDTNGDGIVDQVDTSAAEDFCTASANELNEKEDQGYICN' A
#
# COMPACT_ATOMS: atom_id res chain seq x y z
N MET A 1 -53.85 8.62 21.22
CA MET A 1 -52.74 9.33 20.55
C MET A 1 -51.45 8.56 20.84
N LYS A 2 -51.11 7.63 19.94
CA LYS A 2 -49.85 7.57 19.18
C LYS A 2 -48.58 7.36 20.04
N SER A 3 -48.33 6.07 20.28
CA SER A 3 -47.04 5.38 20.42
C SER A 3 -45.78 6.24 20.22
N ILE A 4 -45.13 6.58 21.33
CA ILE A 4 -43.74 7.06 21.36
C ILE A 4 -42.84 5.81 21.31
N LYS A 5 -42.53 5.35 20.11
CA LYS A 5 -41.43 4.42 19.85
C LYS A 5 -40.61 4.99 18.70
N LEU A 6 -39.74 5.95 19.03
CA LEU A 6 -38.67 6.36 18.13
C LEU A 6 -37.35 6.36 18.91
N ALA A 7 -37.02 5.20 19.48
CA ALA A 7 -35.63 4.87 19.76
C ALA A 7 -34.98 4.60 18.40
N LEU A 8 -34.68 5.68 17.68
CA LEU A 8 -33.99 5.64 16.40
C LEU A 8 -32.57 5.15 16.73
N SER A 9 -32.33 3.89 16.38
CA SER A 9 -31.10 3.15 16.58
C SER A 9 -29.95 3.78 15.77
N VAL A 10 -29.39 4.88 16.25
CA VAL A 10 -28.14 5.46 15.73
C VAL A 10 -26.96 4.73 16.37
N VAL A 11 -26.88 3.41 16.19
CA VAL A 11 -25.76 2.57 16.69
C VAL A 11 -25.22 1.64 15.61
N ALA A 12 -25.73 1.70 14.38
CA ALA A 12 -25.38 0.74 13.33
C ALA A 12 -24.36 1.25 12.29
N LEU A 13 -23.65 2.36 12.53
CA LEU A 13 -22.73 2.96 11.55
C LEU A 13 -21.28 3.11 12.04
N THR A 14 -20.80 2.19 12.87
CA THR A 14 -19.39 2.14 13.28
C THR A 14 -18.74 0.78 13.06
N ILE A 15 -19.43 -0.16 12.41
CA ILE A 15 -18.88 -1.50 12.16
C ILE A 15 -17.94 -1.45 10.95
N GLY A 16 -16.65 -1.29 11.23
CA GLY A 16 -15.60 -2.04 10.55
C GLY A 16 -15.00 -1.42 9.29
N VAL A 17 -14.15 -0.41 9.45
CA VAL A 17 -13.02 -0.22 8.54
C VAL A 17 -11.83 -1.00 9.06
N MET A 18 -11.94 -2.33 9.07
CA MET A 18 -10.75 -3.18 9.13
C MET A 18 -10.12 -3.15 7.74
N SER A 19 -9.38 -2.07 7.44
CA SER A 19 -8.58 -1.98 6.22
C SER A 19 -7.53 -3.09 6.27
N CYS A 20 -7.70 -4.13 5.47
CA CYS A 20 -6.68 -5.15 5.23
C CYS A 20 -5.58 -4.54 4.35
N SER A 21 -4.82 -3.57 4.87
CA SER A 21 -3.63 -3.07 4.19
C SER A 21 -2.61 -4.20 4.11
N LYS A 22 -2.19 -4.54 2.90
CA LYS A 22 -1.04 -5.40 2.68
C LYS A 22 0.19 -4.52 2.62
N CYS A 23 1.27 -4.97 3.26
CA CYS A 23 2.57 -4.33 3.15
C CYS A 23 3.38 -5.07 2.10
N TYR A 24 3.95 -4.31 1.17
CA TYR A 24 4.86 -4.76 0.14
C TYR A 24 6.24 -4.20 0.45
N GLU A 25 7.27 -4.96 0.15
CA GLU A 25 8.64 -4.47 0.20
C GLU A 25 8.99 -3.89 -1.17
N CYS A 26 9.12 -2.58 -1.27
CA CYS A 26 9.40 -1.87 -2.50
C CYS A 26 10.86 -1.41 -2.54
N ARG A 27 11.48 -1.50 -3.73
CA ARG A 27 12.83 -0.99 -3.99
C ARG A 27 12.86 -0.23 -5.31
N HIS A 28 13.79 0.72 -5.46
CA HIS A 28 14.01 1.43 -6.71
C HIS A 28 15.30 0.95 -7.36
N LEU A 29 15.41 1.00 -8.69
CA LEU A 29 16.68 0.74 -9.37
C LEU A 29 17.61 1.95 -9.19
N ASN A 30 18.85 1.70 -8.79
CA ASN A 30 19.89 2.72 -8.72
C ASN A 30 20.34 3.06 -10.15
N GLU A 31 20.69 4.32 -10.37
CA GLU A 31 21.20 4.79 -11.67
C GLU A 31 22.67 4.40 -11.90
N TYR A 32 23.31 3.72 -10.95
CA TYR A 32 24.72 3.35 -10.96
C TYR A 32 24.93 1.92 -10.46
N ASP A 33 25.96 1.27 -10.97
CA ASP A 33 26.39 -0.07 -10.58
C ASP A 33 26.85 -0.05 -9.11
N THR A 34 26.10 -0.75 -8.28
CA THR A 34 26.33 -0.88 -6.84
C THR A 34 26.98 -2.19 -6.45
N ASN A 35 26.92 -3.20 -7.33
CA ASN A 35 27.43 -4.53 -7.05
C ASN A 35 28.85 -4.76 -7.64
N GLY A 36 29.30 -3.88 -8.54
CA GLY A 36 30.63 -3.82 -9.12
C GLY A 36 30.85 -4.73 -10.34
N ASP A 37 29.80 -5.20 -11.02
CA ASP A 37 29.90 -6.06 -12.20
C ASP A 37 30.01 -5.30 -13.54
N GLY A 38 29.89 -3.97 -13.50
CA GLY A 38 29.98 -3.08 -14.65
C GLY A 38 28.70 -2.93 -15.46
N ILE A 39 27.56 -3.46 -14.99
CA ILE A 39 26.26 -3.41 -15.65
C ILE A 39 25.24 -2.86 -14.64
N VAL A 40 24.45 -1.84 -15.05
CA VAL A 40 23.33 -1.37 -14.21
C VAL A 40 22.11 -2.24 -14.48
N ASP A 41 21.70 -3.06 -13.50
CA ASP A 41 20.57 -3.99 -13.65
C ASP A 41 19.69 -4.16 -12.37
N GLN A 42 18.87 -5.21 -12.33
CA GLN A 42 17.93 -5.46 -11.21
C GLN A 42 18.58 -5.83 -9.87
N VAL A 43 19.87 -6.17 -9.82
CA VAL A 43 20.57 -6.30 -8.53
C VAL A 43 21.02 -4.95 -7.97
N ASP A 44 21.07 -3.90 -8.79
CA ASP A 44 21.38 -2.54 -8.36
C ASP A 44 20.15 -1.83 -7.79
N THR A 45 19.61 -2.33 -6.70
CA THR A 45 18.43 -1.71 -6.06
C THR A 45 18.78 -0.87 -4.84
N SER A 46 17.95 0.14 -4.56
CA SER A 46 17.97 0.91 -3.33
C SER A 46 17.63 0.04 -2.12
N ALA A 47 17.79 0.61 -0.93
CA ALA A 47 17.25 0.01 0.28
C ALA A 47 15.74 -0.26 0.13
N ALA A 48 15.30 -1.34 0.78
CA ALA A 48 13.90 -1.70 0.89
C ALA A 48 13.10 -0.67 1.68
N GLU A 49 11.93 -0.32 1.16
CA GLU A 49 10.94 0.53 1.79
C GLU A 49 9.62 -0.24 1.94
N ASP A 50 9.06 -0.26 3.15
CA ASP A 50 7.76 -0.85 3.40
C ASP A 50 6.65 0.06 2.85
N PHE A 51 5.83 -0.47 1.95
CA PHE A 51 4.68 0.22 1.39
C PHE A 51 3.39 -0.54 1.73
N CYS A 52 2.65 -0.04 2.72
CA CYS A 52 1.40 -0.65 3.16
C CYS A 52 0.19 0.03 2.51
N THR A 53 -0.49 -0.69 1.62
CA THR A 53 -1.72 -0.21 0.99
C THR A 53 -2.79 -1.30 0.95
N ALA A 54 -4.06 -0.86 1.02
CA ALA A 54 -5.22 -1.72 0.72
C ALA A 54 -5.67 -1.57 -0.75
N SER A 55 -5.06 -0.66 -1.52
CA SER A 55 -5.41 -0.32 -2.89
C SER A 55 -4.38 -0.90 -3.85
N ALA A 56 -4.82 -1.80 -4.72
CA ALA A 56 -4.00 -2.28 -5.82
C ALA A 56 -3.58 -1.14 -6.77
N ASN A 57 -4.40 -0.09 -6.89
CA ASN A 57 -4.07 1.05 -7.75
C ASN A 57 -2.89 1.86 -7.19
N GLU A 58 -2.82 2.06 -5.87
CA GLU A 58 -1.70 2.75 -5.24
C GLU A 58 -0.39 1.96 -5.39
N LEU A 59 -0.47 0.62 -5.37
CA LEU A 59 0.69 -0.25 -5.66
C LEU A 59 1.15 -0.09 -7.12
N ASN A 60 0.22 -0.18 -8.08
CA ASN A 60 0.55 -0.03 -9.51
C ASN A 60 1.15 1.35 -9.80
N GLU A 61 0.60 2.42 -9.22
CA GLU A 61 1.16 3.76 -9.38
C GLU A 61 2.58 3.89 -8.81
N LYS A 62 2.90 3.15 -7.74
CA LYS A 62 4.24 3.09 -7.17
C LYS A 62 5.18 2.33 -8.10
N GLU A 63 4.74 1.23 -8.69
CA GLU A 63 5.52 0.47 -9.68
C GLU A 63 5.75 1.25 -10.99
N ASP A 64 4.75 2.02 -11.43
CA ASP A 64 4.86 2.94 -12.58
C ASP A 64 5.88 4.08 -12.34
N GLN A 65 6.17 4.42 -11.08
CA GLN A 65 7.25 5.33 -10.70
C GLN A 65 8.64 4.67 -10.77
N GLY A 66 8.73 3.41 -11.21
CA GLY A 66 9.98 2.65 -11.33
C GLY A 66 10.36 1.90 -10.05
N TYR A 67 9.45 1.72 -9.10
CA TYR A 67 9.66 0.82 -7.98
C TYR A 67 9.35 -0.63 -8.38
N ILE A 68 10.03 -1.57 -7.73
CA ILE A 68 9.75 -3.01 -7.81
C ILE A 68 9.28 -3.43 -6.42
N CYS A 69 8.01 -3.83 -6.31
CA CYS A 69 7.36 -4.19 -5.05
C CYS A 69 7.04 -5.69 -5.02
N ASN A 70 7.31 -6.37 -3.89
CA ASN A 70 7.03 -7.80 -3.69
C ASN A 70 6.26 -8.10 -2.41
#